data_AF-A0A950REI7-F1
#
_entry.id   AF-A0A950REI7-F1
#
_cell.length_a   1.000
_cell.length_b   1.000
_cell.length_c   1.000
_cell.angle_alpha   90.00
_cell.angle_beta   90.00
_cell.angle_gamma   90.00
#
_symmetry.space_group_name_H-M   'P 1'
#
loop_
_entity.id
_entity.type
_entity.pdbx_description
1 polymer ?
#
loop_
_entity_poly.entity_id
_entity_poly.type
_entity_poly.pdbx_seq_one_letter_code
_entity_poly.pdbx_strand_id
1 'polypeptide(L)' 'MPQLVISDVEDSLLEQLRERASAHGRTTEAEAKAILAAAMQAPPNPWDRINAFRQQLERSGRTFSDSAELLREDRDR' A
#
# COMPACT_ATOMS: atom_id res chain seq x y z
N MET A 1 10.43 -6.36 -25.62
CA MET A 1 9.58 -6.15 -24.44
C MET A 1 9.78 -7.35 -23.53
N PRO A 2 9.84 -7.18 -22.21
CA PRO A 2 9.90 -8.34 -21.31
C PRO A 2 8.62 -9.17 -21.48
N GLN A 3 8.77 -10.49 -21.56
CA GLN A 3 7.67 -11.45 -21.67
C GLN A 3 7.76 -12.42 -20.49
N LEU A 4 6.62 -12.65 -19.84
CA LEU A 4 6.48 -13.63 -18.75
C LEU A 4 5.55 -14.74 -19.25
N VAL A 5 6.02 -15.97 -19.19
CA VAL A 5 5.21 -17.17 -19.45
C VAL A 5 5.04 -17.91 -18.15
N ILE A 6 3.80 -18.18 -17.76
CA ILE A 6 3.46 -18.98 -16.58
C ILE A 6 3.01 -20.34 -17.10
N SER A 7 3.82 -21.37 -16.85
CA SER A 7 3.54 -22.76 -17.23
C SER A 7 2.72 -23.47 -16.16
N ASP A 8 2.05 -24.54 -16.55
CA ASP A 8 1.36 -25.48 -15.63
C ASP A 8 0.30 -24.81 -14.72
N VAL A 9 -0.42 -23.83 -15.26
CA VAL A 9 -1.55 -23.19 -14.58
C VAL A 9 -2.76 -24.12 -14.65
N GLU A 10 -3.36 -24.44 -13.51
CA GLU A 10 -4.62 -25.19 -13.50
C GLU A 10 -5.73 -24.44 -14.25
N ASP A 11 -6.51 -25.17 -15.05
CA ASP A 11 -7.65 -24.59 -15.79
C ASP A 11 -8.63 -23.88 -14.85
N SER A 12 -8.83 -24.44 -13.65
CA SER A 12 -9.68 -23.88 -12.59
C SER A 12 -9.24 -22.47 -12.17
N LEU A 13 -7.93 -22.22 -12.12
CA LEU A 13 -7.34 -20.94 -11.76
C LEU A 13 -7.41 -19.95 -12.93
N LEU A 14 -7.21 -20.44 -14.16
CA LEU A 14 -7.33 -19.61 -15.35
C LEU A 14 -8.77 -19.10 -15.54
N GLU A 15 -9.79 -19.93 -15.28
CA GLU A 15 -11.19 -19.48 -15.34
C GLU A 15 -11.51 -18.44 -14.27
N GLN A 16 -11.09 -18.64 -13.02
CA GLN A 16 -11.25 -17.64 -11.96
C GLN A 16 -10.61 -16.29 -12.34
N LEU A 17 -9.43 -16.33 -12.98
CA LEU A 17 -8.75 -15.13 -13.45
C LEU A 17 -9.53 -14.44 -14.58
N ARG A 18 -10.16 -15.20 -15.49
CA ARG A 18 -11.01 -14.65 -16.55
C ARG A 18 -12.29 -14.02 -15.99
N GLU A 19 -12.97 -14.69 -15.06
CA GLU A 19 -14.16 -14.17 -14.41
C GLU A 19 -13.86 -12.84 -13.71
N ARG A 20 -12.75 -12.80 -12.94
CA ARG A 20 -12.29 -11.59 -12.28
C ARG A 20 -11.92 -10.49 -13.27
N ALA A 21 -11.25 -10.82 -14.38
CA ALA A 21 -10.91 -9.86 -15.42
C ALA A 21 -12.17 -9.26 -16.06
N SER A 22 -13.18 -10.10 -16.35
CA SER A 22 -14.49 -9.67 -16.87
C SER A 22 -15.19 -8.72 -15.90
N ALA A 23 -15.21 -9.04 -14.60
CA ALA A 23 -15.79 -8.19 -13.57
C ALA A 23 -15.13 -6.80 -13.48
N HIS A 24 -13.82 -6.72 -13.78
CA HIS A 24 -13.08 -5.46 -13.83
C HIS A 24 -13.08 -4.78 -15.21
N GLY A 25 -13.73 -5.35 -16.22
CA GLY A 25 -13.73 -4.84 -17.59
C GLY A 25 -12.34 -4.87 -18.25
N ARG A 26 -11.51 -5.85 -17.90
CA ARG A 26 -10.11 -6.00 -18.34
C ARG A 26 -9.90 -7.33 -19.07
N THR A 27 -8.81 -7.41 -19.84
CA THR A 27 -8.33 -8.69 -20.37
C THR A 27 -7.66 -9.50 -19.26
N THR A 28 -7.57 -10.82 -19.43
CA THR A 28 -6.91 -11.73 -18.49
C THR A 28 -5.45 -11.33 -18.23
N GLU A 29 -4.73 -10.91 -19.29
CA GLU A 29 -3.36 -10.42 -19.17
C GLU A 29 -3.28 -9.11 -18.36
N ALA A 30 -4.19 -8.16 -18.62
CA ALA A 30 -4.24 -6.91 -17.88
C ALA A 30 -4.56 -7.12 -16.40
N GLU A 31 -5.43 -8.07 -16.07
CA GLU A 31 -5.73 -8.44 -14.69
C GLU A 31 -4.54 -9.14 -14.02
N ALA A 32 -3.86 -10.06 -14.70
CA ALA A 32 -2.64 -10.69 -14.20
C ALA A 32 -1.55 -9.64 -13.88
N LYS A 33 -1.37 -8.67 -14.78
CA LYS A 33 -0.44 -7.55 -14.58
C LYS A 33 -0.85 -6.70 -13.37
N ALA A 34 -2.15 -6.43 -13.19
CA ALA A 34 -2.65 -5.67 -12.04
C ALA A 34 -2.41 -6.42 -10.72
N ILE A 35 -2.63 -7.74 -10.69
CA ILE A 35 -2.37 -8.59 -9.52
C ILE A 35 -0.88 -8.59 -9.18
N LEU A 36 -0.01 -8.79 -10.17
CA LEU A 36 1.44 -8.73 -9.96
C LEU A 36 1.88 -7.36 -9.44
N ALA A 37 1.37 -6.27 -10.02
CA ALA A 37 1.68 -4.91 -9.57
C ALA A 37 1.18 -4.64 -8.14
N ALA A 38 0.03 -5.19 -7.75
CA ALA A 38 -0.49 -5.07 -6.40
C ALA A 38 0.32 -5.91 -5.40
N ALA A 39 0.73 -7.12 -5.78
CA ALA A 39 1.54 -7.99 -4.94
C ALA A 39 2.96 -7.45 -4.70
N MET A 40 3.51 -6.71 -5.66
CA MET A 40 4.84 -6.09 -5.57
C MET A 40 4.81 -4.72 -4.88
N GLN A 41 3.65 -4.10 -4.70
CA GLN A 41 3.54 -2.92 -3.85
C GLN A 41 3.76 -3.37 -2.41
N ALA A 42 4.90 -2.98 -1.83
CA ALA A 42 5.13 -3.10 -0.40
C ALA A 42 3.93 -2.47 0.34
N PRO A 43 3.44 -3.07 1.45
CA PRO A 43 2.41 -2.42 2.24
C PRO A 43 2.87 -0.98 2.51
N PRO A 44 2.00 0.03 2.27
CA PRO A 44 2.39 1.42 2.43
C PRO A 44 3.02 1.57 3.80
N ASN A 45 4.24 2.11 3.85
CA ASN A 45 4.96 2.21 5.11
C ASN A 45 4.07 3.02 6.05
N PRO A 46 3.65 2.48 7.21
CA PRO A 46 2.76 3.20 8.13
C PRO A 46 3.31 4.59 8.50
N TRP A 47 4.64 4.74 8.45
CA TRP A 47 5.34 5.99 8.70
C TRP A 47 5.16 7.03 7.59
N ASP A 48 4.79 6.67 6.36
CA ASP A 48 4.61 7.63 5.27
C ASP A 48 3.47 8.61 5.55
N ARG A 49 2.36 8.11 6.11
CA ARG A 49 1.24 8.97 6.55
C ARG A 49 1.64 9.87 7.72
N ILE A 50 2.39 9.34 8.67
CA ILE A 50 2.88 10.10 9.84
C ILE A 50 3.85 11.19 9.39
N ASN A 51 4.76 10.88 8.46
CA ASN A 51 5.72 11.82 7.91
C ASN A 51 5.05 12.91 7.08
N ALA A 52 4.06 12.57 6.26
CA ALA A 52 3.28 13.56 5.52
C ALA A 52 2.55 14.54 6.45
N PHE A 53 1.97 14.03 7.54
CA PHE A 53 1.32 14.85 8.56
C PHE A 53 2.32 15.75 9.31
N ARG A 54 3.49 15.22 9.69
CA ARG A 54 4.58 16.02 10.30
C ARG A 54 5.03 17.16 9.37
N GLN A 55 5.27 16.88 8.09
CA GLN A 55 5.64 17.91 7.13
C GLN A 55 4.54 18.98 6.98
N GLN A 56 3.27 18.60 7.02
CA GLN A 56 2.16 19.55 6.99
C GLN A 56 2.13 20.44 8.24
N LEU A 57 2.41 19.87 9.43
CA LEU A 57 2.52 20.62 10.68
C LEU A 57 3.71 21.58 10.67
N GLU A 58 4.88 21.14 10.21
CA GLU A 58 6.07 21.99 10.06
C GLU A 58 5.80 23.17 9.11
N ARG A 59 5.15 22.91 7.96
CA ARG A 59 4.72 23.96 7.02
C ARG A 59 3.70 24.92 7.62
N SER A 60 2.89 24.48 8.58
CA SER A 60 1.90 25.33 9.25
C SER A 60 2.51 26.29 10.27
N GLY A 61 3.81 26.18 10.56
CA GLY A 61 4.54 27.08 11.46
C GLY A 61 4.14 26.98 12.93
N ARG A 62 3.34 25.97 13.31
CA ARG A 62 2.94 25.76 14.71
C ARG A 62 4.11 25.17 15.49
N THR A 63 4.61 25.93 16.45
CA THR A 63 5.54 25.44 17.46
C THR A 63 4.76 24.73 18.56
N PHE A 64 4.96 23.42 18.68
CA PHE A 64 4.51 22.67 19.85
C PHE A 64 5.59 22.77 20.92
N SER A 65 5.22 23.10 22.16
CA SER A 65 6.15 23.01 23.28
C SER A 65 6.59 21.55 23.47
N ASP A 66 7.81 21.33 23.95
CA ASP A 66 8.31 19.98 24.21
C ASP A 66 7.44 19.31 25.27
N SER A 67 6.51 18.47 24.81
CA SER A 67 5.57 17.76 25.67
C SER A 67 6.25 16.63 26.45
N ALA A 68 7.54 16.38 26.23
CA ALA A 68 8.29 15.38 26.96
C ALA A 68 8.40 15.68 28.47
N GLU A 69 8.32 16.95 28.88
CA GLU A 69 8.31 17.34 30.29
C GLU A 69 6.98 16.98 30.97
N LEU A 70 5.86 17.32 30.32
CA LEU A 70 4.51 16.98 30.78
C LEU A 70 4.26 15.47 30.83
N LEU A 71 4.83 14.71 29.87
CA LEU A 71 4.75 13.26 29.85
C LEU A 71 5.62 12.60 30.93
N ARG A 72 6.74 13.23 31.33
CA ARG A 72 7.57 12.77 32.46
C ARG A 72 6.84 12.96 33.78
N GLU A 73 6.21 14.13 33.99
CA GLU A 73 5.40 14.41 35.19
C GLU A 73 4.23 13.44 35.37
N ASP A 74 3.53 13.08 34.29
CA ASP A 74 2.39 12.15 34.36
C ASP A 74 2.81 10.70 34.63
N ARG A 75 4.00 10.30 34.15
CA ARG A 75 4.57 8.95 34.38
C ARG A 75 5.09 8.75 35.80
N ASP A 76 5.57 9.83 36.44
CA ASP A 76 6.18 9.77 37.77
C ASP A 76 5.14 10.00 38.90
N ARG A 77 3.83 9.98 38.59
CA ARG A 77 2.70 10.10 39.51
C ARG A 77 2.06 8.74 39.82
#